data_AF-A0A0C2T7S6-F1
#
_entry.id   AF-A0A0C2T7S6-F1
#
_cell.length_a   1.000
_cell.length_b   1.000
_cell.length_c   1.000
_cell.angle_alpha   90.00
_cell.angle_beta   90.00
_cell.angle_gamma   90.00
#
_symmetry.space_group_name_H-M   'P 1'
#
loop_
_entity.id
_entity.type
_entity.pdbx_description
1 polymer ?
#
loop_
_entity_poly.entity_id
_entity_poly.type
_entity_poly.pdbx_seq_one_letter_code
_entity_poly.pdbx_strand_id
1 'polypeptide(L)'
;STDSKQEEWVVAPAPPLYKKRQVRAQVFGFSVTQDDIRAWAEAHNIPEEDDYYRRQDAWKAVCSRLPRNRRDRRLTIIHNPMTHSKQSMCIVIGSNLNAKDMERAQNLELIKSLYDAIDMGKRPGWFYVSQG
;
A
#
# COMPACT_ATOMS: atom_id res chain seq x y z
N SER A 1 8.01 -30.15 20.14
CA SER A 1 8.56 -29.44 18.98
C SER A 1 7.42 -28.96 18.11
N THR A 2 7.04 -27.69 18.24
CA THR A 2 6.20 -27.01 17.25
C THR A 2 7.15 -26.15 16.42
N ASP A 3 7.49 -26.69 15.26
CA ASP A 3 8.25 -26.00 14.21
C ASP A 3 7.36 -24.88 13.67
N SER A 4 7.41 -23.72 14.34
CA SER A 4 6.83 -22.48 13.82
C SER A 4 7.66 -22.07 12.61
N LYS A 5 7.30 -22.60 11.43
CA LYS A 5 7.71 -22.04 10.15
C LYS A 5 7.32 -20.57 10.17
N GLN A 6 8.28 -19.71 10.48
CA GLN A 6 8.17 -18.28 10.22
C GLN A 6 7.91 -18.20 8.72
N GLU A 7 6.67 -17.84 8.34
CA GLU A 7 6.39 -17.52 6.94
C GLU A 7 7.36 -16.43 6.53
N GLU A 8 8.33 -16.82 5.71
CA GLU A 8 9.31 -15.88 5.20
C GLU A 8 8.56 -14.82 4.41
N TRP A 9 8.73 -13.56 4.81
CA TRP A 9 8.14 -12.41 4.14
C TRP A 9 8.84 -12.21 2.80
N VAL A 10 8.46 -12.99 1.79
CA VAL A 10 8.99 -12.84 0.43
C VAL A 10 8.32 -11.64 -0.23
N VAL A 11 9.10 -10.58 -0.40
CA VAL A 11 8.69 -9.40 -1.17
C VAL A 11 8.80 -9.72 -2.66
N ALA A 12 7.79 -9.32 -3.44
CA ALA A 12 7.81 -9.50 -4.88
C ALA A 12 9.07 -8.86 -5.50
N PRO A 13 9.71 -9.52 -6.48
CA PRO A 13 10.93 -9.02 -7.08
C PRO A 13 10.71 -7.62 -7.66
N ALA A 14 11.64 -6.71 -7.35
CA ALA A 14 11.52 -5.32 -7.76
C ALA A 14 11.71 -5.19 -9.29
N PRO A 15 10.85 -4.42 -9.99
CA PRO A 15 11.02 -4.18 -11.41
C PRO A 15 12.29 -3.35 -11.67
N PRO A 16 12.80 -3.33 -12.90
CA PRO A 16 13.92 -2.46 -13.24
C PRO A 16 13.60 -0.98 -12.94
N LEU A 17 14.66 -0.20 -12.71
CA LEU A 17 14.54 1.26 -12.63
C LEU A 17 13.84 1.79 -13.89
N TYR A 18 12.93 2.74 -13.67
CA TYR A 18 12.17 3.41 -14.69
C TYR A 18 13.11 4.03 -15.73
N LYS A 19 12.85 3.68 -16.98
CA LYS A 19 13.49 4.24 -18.16
C LYS A 19 12.37 4.64 -19.11
N LYS A 20 12.26 5.94 -19.39
CA LYS A 20 11.21 6.49 -20.27
C LYS A 20 11.11 5.67 -21.55
N ARG A 21 9.89 5.22 -21.91
CA ARG A 21 9.55 4.34 -23.06
C ARG A 21 9.99 2.86 -22.98
N GLN A 22 10.86 2.47 -22.04
CA GLN A 22 11.35 1.08 -21.93
C GLN A 22 10.77 0.34 -20.72
N VAL A 23 10.59 1.05 -19.61
CA VAL A 23 10.09 0.48 -18.35
C VAL A 23 8.95 1.35 -17.88
N ARG A 24 7.79 0.75 -17.57
CA ARG A 24 6.63 1.49 -17.05
C ARG A 24 6.86 1.90 -15.61
N ALA A 25 6.28 3.05 -15.23
CA ALA A 25 6.30 3.53 -13.86
C ALA A 25 5.43 2.62 -12.98
N GLN A 26 5.99 2.19 -11.86
CA GLN A 26 5.34 1.35 -10.88
C GLN A 26 5.63 1.86 -9.47
N VAL A 27 4.66 1.66 -8.59
CA VAL A 27 4.78 1.92 -7.16
C VAL A 27 4.72 0.62 -6.39
N PHE A 28 5.45 0.56 -5.29
CA PHE A 28 5.40 -0.53 -4.34
C PHE A 28 4.67 -0.07 -3.08
N GLY A 29 3.64 -0.80 -2.65
CA GLY A 29 2.87 -0.42 -1.48
C GLY A 29 1.66 -1.29 -1.21
N PHE A 30 0.80 -0.84 -0.30
CA PHE A 30 -0.42 -1.56 0.07
C PHE A 30 -1.60 -1.05 -0.76
N SER A 31 -2.17 -1.94 -1.58
CA SER A 31 -3.42 -1.64 -2.31
C SER A 31 -4.62 -1.71 -1.36
N VAL A 32 -5.33 -0.59 -1.25
CA VAL A 32 -6.48 -0.40 -0.37
C VAL A 32 -7.71 -0.05 -1.20
N THR A 33 -8.64 -1.00 -1.27
CA THR A 33 -9.96 -0.89 -1.89
C THR A 33 -10.98 -0.33 -0.90
N GLN A 34 -12.18 -0.02 -1.38
CA GLN A 34 -13.27 0.41 -0.51
C GLN A 34 -13.74 -0.70 0.42
N ASP A 35 -13.72 -1.96 -0.04
CA ASP A 35 -14.11 -3.11 0.78
C ASP A 35 -13.08 -3.39 1.87
N ASP A 36 -11.78 -3.18 1.59
CA ASP A 36 -10.73 -3.26 2.63
C ASP A 36 -10.99 -2.25 3.75
N ILE A 37 -11.36 -1.00 3.39
CA ILE A 37 -11.67 0.05 4.37
C ILE A 37 -12.92 -0.32 5.18
N ARG A 38 -13.95 -0.90 4.52
CA ARG A 38 -15.16 -1.35 5.20
C ARG A 38 -14.87 -2.46 6.22
N ALA A 39 -14.13 -3.49 5.80
CA ALA A 39 -13.74 -4.59 6.68
C ALA A 39 -12.88 -4.11 7.85
N TRP A 40 -11.97 -3.16 7.60
CA TRP A 40 -11.18 -2.55 8.66
C TRP A 40 -12.05 -1.76 9.65
N ALA A 41 -13.01 -0.98 9.16
CA ALA A 41 -13.93 -0.20 9.98
C ALA A 41 -14.77 -1.10 10.90
N GLU A 42 -15.21 -2.25 10.39
CA GLU A 42 -15.93 -3.28 11.13
C GLU A 42 -15.05 -3.91 12.21
N ALA A 43 -13.85 -4.40 11.84
CA ALA A 43 -12.91 -5.00 12.77
C ALA A 43 -12.49 -4.04 13.91
N HIS A 44 -12.56 -2.73 13.67
CA HIS A 44 -12.17 -1.69 14.61
C HIS A 44 -13.33 -0.99 15.30
N ASN A 45 -14.57 -1.47 15.13
CA ASN A 45 -15.78 -0.90 15.72
C ASN A 45 -15.95 0.60 15.46
N ILE A 46 -15.59 1.07 14.26
CA ILE A 46 -15.83 2.46 13.85
C ILE A 46 -17.37 2.65 13.75
N PRO A 47 -17.95 3.66 14.42
CA PRO A 47 -19.40 3.85 14.49
C PRO A 47 -20.10 3.87 13.13
N GLU A 48 -21.31 3.31 13.09
CA GLU A 48 -22.18 3.27 11.92
C GLU A 48 -23.24 4.38 12.01
N GLU A 49 -22.94 5.56 11.48
CA GLU A 49 -23.97 6.56 11.15
C GLU A 49 -24.39 6.42 9.67
N ASP A 50 -23.40 6.30 8.78
CA ASP A 50 -23.56 6.10 7.34
C ASP A 50 -22.27 5.49 6.75
N ASP A 51 -22.39 4.63 5.72
CA ASP A 51 -21.26 3.89 5.14
C ASP A 51 -20.18 4.81 4.56
N TYR A 52 -20.59 5.95 3.96
CA TYR A 52 -19.64 6.89 3.38
C TYR A 52 -18.81 7.57 4.49
N TYR A 53 -19.45 8.09 5.53
CA TYR A 53 -18.73 8.72 6.65
C TYR A 53 -17.88 7.72 7.44
N ARG A 54 -18.40 6.50 7.66
CA ARG A 54 -17.66 5.43 8.32
C ARG A 54 -16.38 5.07 7.57
N ARG A 55 -16.45 4.91 6.24
CA ARG A 55 -15.25 4.66 5.42
C ARG A 55 -14.28 5.83 5.47
N GLN A 56 -14.78 7.06 5.49
CA GLN A 56 -13.92 8.24 5.60
C GLN A 56 -13.17 8.27 6.94
N ASP A 57 -13.84 7.95 8.05
CA ASP A 57 -13.23 7.95 9.37
C ASP A 57 -12.29 6.77 9.59
N ALA A 58 -12.64 5.59 9.08
CA ALA A 58 -11.72 4.45 9.02
C ALA A 58 -10.45 4.81 8.23
N TRP A 59 -10.59 5.43 7.05
CA TRP A 59 -9.44 5.87 6.27
C TRP A 59 -8.57 6.89 7.00
N LYS A 60 -9.18 7.87 7.69
CA LYS A 60 -8.44 8.84 8.53
C LYS A 60 -7.70 8.14 9.66
N ALA A 61 -8.30 7.14 10.29
CA ALA A 61 -7.69 6.36 11.37
C ALA A 61 -6.51 5.52 10.89
N VAL A 62 -6.62 4.81 9.77
CA VAL A 62 -5.49 4.11 9.13
C VAL A 62 -4.35 5.09 8.85
N CYS A 63 -4.70 6.21 8.25
CA CYS A 63 -3.77 7.28 7.92
C CYS A 63 -3.07 7.94 9.12
N SER A 64 -3.70 7.94 10.30
CA SER A 64 -3.13 8.54 11.51
C SER A 64 -2.13 7.61 12.20
N ARG A 65 -2.22 6.30 11.94
CA ARG A 65 -1.24 5.28 12.37
C ARG A 65 0.04 5.30 11.55
N LEU A 66 0.00 5.85 10.34
CA LEU A 66 1.18 5.96 9.49
C LEU A 66 2.20 6.96 10.08
N PRO A 67 3.52 6.76 9.85
CA PRO A 67 4.55 7.69 10.28
C PRO A 67 4.23 9.14 9.85
N ARG A 68 4.26 10.08 10.79
CA ARG A 68 3.83 11.48 10.60
C ARG A 68 4.73 12.31 9.68
N ASN A 69 5.88 11.77 9.28
CA ASN A 69 6.75 12.44 8.32
C ASN A 69 6.00 12.56 6.99
N ARG A 70 5.64 13.80 6.61
CA ARG A 70 4.89 14.08 5.37
C ARG A 70 5.57 13.55 4.10
N ARG A 71 6.89 13.32 4.12
CA ARG A 71 7.65 12.70 3.02
C ARG A 71 7.45 11.18 2.93
N ASP A 72 7.08 10.53 4.02
CA ASP A 72 6.89 9.08 4.11
C ASP A 72 5.43 8.67 3.91
N ARG A 73 4.48 9.54 4.25
CA ARG A 73 3.05 9.32 3.98
C ARG A 73 2.71 9.64 2.51
N ARG A 74 3.01 8.69 1.63
CA ARG A 74 2.77 8.79 0.19
C ARG A 74 1.54 7.99 -0.20
N LEU A 75 0.58 8.65 -0.83
CA LEU A 75 -0.65 8.04 -1.32
C LEU A 75 -0.74 8.24 -2.82
N THR A 76 -1.19 7.22 -3.54
CA THR A 76 -1.49 7.35 -4.98
C THR A 76 -2.70 6.50 -5.36
N ILE A 77 -3.24 6.73 -6.56
CA ILE A 77 -4.28 5.90 -7.14
C ILE A 77 -3.60 4.93 -8.12
N ILE A 78 -3.81 3.64 -7.92
CA ILE A 78 -3.38 2.62 -8.88
C ILE A 78 -4.52 2.34 -9.85
N HIS A 79 -4.15 2.12 -11.10
CA HIS A 79 -5.09 1.93 -12.19
C HIS A 79 -4.95 0.53 -12.77
N ASN A 80 -6.06 -0.01 -13.24
CA ASN A 80 -6.02 -1.24 -14.02
C ASN A 80 -5.28 -0.94 -15.34
N PRO A 81 -4.20 -1.67 -15.67
CA PRO A 81 -3.38 -1.39 -16.84
C PRO A 81 -4.07 -1.69 -18.18
N MET A 82 -5.17 -2.44 -18.18
CA MET A 82 -5.94 -2.80 -19.37
C MET A 82 -7.10 -1.83 -19.61
N THR A 83 -7.84 -1.48 -18.57
CA THR A 83 -9.05 -0.64 -18.68
C THR A 83 -8.80 0.83 -18.38
N HIS A 84 -7.62 1.18 -17.84
CA HIS A 84 -7.28 2.51 -17.33
C HIS A 84 -8.23 3.06 -16.25
N SER A 85 -9.13 2.22 -15.73
CA SER A 85 -10.03 2.61 -14.65
C SER A 85 -9.30 2.62 -13.31
N LYS A 86 -9.77 3.49 -12.39
CA LYS A 86 -9.30 3.51 -11.01
C LYS A 86 -9.55 2.16 -10.37
N GLN A 87 -8.50 1.53 -9.85
CA GLN A 87 -8.61 0.21 -9.21
C GLN A 87 -8.67 0.35 -7.70
N SER A 88 -7.72 1.07 -7.09
CA SER A 88 -7.68 1.28 -5.65
C SER A 88 -6.75 2.43 -5.27
N MET A 89 -6.80 2.85 -4.00
CA MET A 89 -5.76 3.68 -3.42
C MET A 89 -4.55 2.81 -3.07
N CYS A 90 -3.37 3.41 -2.99
CA CYS A 90 -2.15 2.73 -2.58
C CYS A 90 -1.41 3.57 -1.53
N ILE A 91 -1.07 2.95 -0.40
CA ILE A 91 -0.13 3.49 0.57
C ILE A 91 1.28 3.12 0.11
N VAL A 92 2.00 4.10 -0.45
CA VAL A 92 3.24 3.89 -1.20
C VAL A 92 4.45 3.84 -0.27
N ILE A 93 5.16 2.72 -0.32
CA ILE A 93 6.44 2.51 0.38
C ILE A 93 7.59 2.98 -0.49
N GLY A 94 7.55 2.65 -1.79
CA GLY A 94 8.60 2.91 -2.77
C GLY A 94 8.07 2.95 -4.20
N SER A 95 8.97 3.12 -5.15
CA SER A 95 8.68 3.22 -6.59
C SER A 95 9.90 2.81 -7.39
N ASN A 96 9.70 2.51 -8.67
CA ASN A 96 10.84 2.26 -9.55
C ASN A 96 11.38 3.54 -10.21
N LEU A 97 10.97 4.73 -9.76
CA LEU A 97 11.36 5.99 -10.39
C LEU A 97 12.79 6.42 -10.07
N ASN A 98 13.34 5.98 -8.93
CA ASN A 98 14.69 6.30 -8.49
C ASN A 98 15.23 5.22 -7.52
N ALA A 99 16.56 5.18 -7.35
CA ALA A 99 17.23 4.18 -6.52
C ALA A 99 16.80 4.23 -5.04
N LYS A 100 16.64 5.43 -4.47
CA LYS A 100 16.21 5.61 -3.08
C LYS A 100 14.83 4.98 -2.82
N ASP A 101 13.93 5.09 -3.78
CA ASP A 101 12.61 4.49 -3.70
C ASP A 101 12.61 2.97 -3.87
N MET A 102 13.55 2.44 -4.66
CA MET A 102 13.80 1.01 -4.77
C MET A 102 14.37 0.43 -3.47
N GLU A 103 15.31 1.12 -2.83
CA GLU A 103 15.86 0.75 -1.52
C GLU A 103 14.76 0.68 -0.46
N ARG A 104 13.84 1.66 -0.44
CA ARG A 104 12.68 1.63 0.46
C ARG A 104 11.76 0.46 0.19
N ALA A 105 11.53 0.11 -1.06
CA ALA A 105 10.72 -1.05 -1.45
C ALA A 105 11.35 -2.39 -1.06
N GLN A 106 12.63 -2.41 -0.69
CA GLN A 106 13.36 -3.58 -0.21
C GLN A 106 13.63 -3.56 1.30
N ASN A 107 13.32 -2.45 1.98
CA ASN A 107 13.54 -2.32 3.42
C ASN A 107 12.47 -3.09 4.20
N LEU A 108 12.83 -4.30 4.65
CA LEU A 108 11.92 -5.20 5.36
C LEU A 108 11.43 -4.64 6.70
N GLU A 109 12.26 -3.87 7.42
CA GLU A 109 11.86 -3.26 8.70
C GLU A 109 10.78 -2.21 8.48
N LEU A 110 10.95 -1.34 7.46
CA LEU A 110 9.95 -0.35 7.06
C LEU A 110 8.66 -1.04 6.61
N ILE A 111 8.77 -2.08 5.79
CA ILE A 111 7.62 -2.83 5.27
C ILE A 111 6.82 -3.46 6.42
N LYS A 112 7.49 -4.13 7.36
CA LYS A 112 6.85 -4.75 8.54
C LYS A 112 6.20 -3.69 9.43
N SER A 113 6.92 -2.62 9.74
CA SER A 113 6.37 -1.52 10.55
C SER A 113 5.10 -0.93 9.93
N LEU A 114 5.04 -0.78 8.60
CA LEU A 114 3.85 -0.30 7.92
C LEU A 114 2.73 -1.35 7.85
N TYR A 115 3.06 -2.62 7.68
CA TYR A 115 2.08 -3.73 7.72
C TYR A 115 1.36 -3.74 9.07
N ASP A 116 2.11 -3.68 10.17
CA ASP A 116 1.57 -3.67 11.52
C ASP A 116 0.75 -2.39 11.79
N ALA A 117 1.18 -1.24 11.27
CA ALA A 117 0.47 0.02 11.44
C ALA A 117 -0.85 0.08 10.65
N ILE A 118 -0.88 -0.50 9.45
CA ILE A 118 -2.06 -0.51 8.58
C ILE A 118 -3.07 -1.54 9.07
N ASP A 119 -2.59 -2.71 9.51
CA ASP A 119 -3.42 -3.75 10.13
C ASP A 119 -4.62 -4.18 9.26
N MET A 120 -4.36 -4.39 7.97
CA MET A 120 -5.37 -4.86 7.00
C MET A 120 -5.13 -6.29 6.54
N GLY A 121 -4.10 -6.97 7.05
CA GLY A 121 -3.72 -8.32 6.64
C GLY A 121 -3.17 -8.45 5.22
N LYS A 122 -3.05 -7.36 4.46
CA LYS A 122 -2.59 -7.36 3.06
C LYS A 122 -1.10 -7.16 2.96
N ARG A 123 -0.44 -7.97 2.12
CA ARG A 123 0.97 -7.78 1.78
C ARG A 123 1.13 -6.69 0.71
N PRO A 124 2.23 -5.93 0.73
CA PRO A 124 2.49 -4.93 -0.30
C PRO A 124 2.90 -5.58 -1.63
N GLY A 125 2.67 -4.86 -2.72
CA GLY A 125 2.99 -5.33 -4.07
C GLY A 125 3.34 -4.20 -5.03
N TRP A 126 3.77 -4.57 -6.23
CA TRP A 126 4.08 -3.65 -7.32
C TRP A 126 2.84 -3.40 -8.18
N PHE A 127 2.53 -2.13 -8.42
CA PHE A 127 1.34 -1.71 -9.15
C PHE A 127 1.68 -0.64 -10.19
N TYR A 128 1.01 -0.70 -11.33
CA TYR A 128 1.09 0.34 -12.34
C TYR A 128 0.35 1.59 -11.88
N VAL A 129 0.98 2.74 -12.12
CA VAL A 129 0.36 4.06 -11.96
C VAL A 129 0.10 4.66 -13.33
N SER A 130 -0.98 5.45 -13.46
CA SER A 130 -1.23 6.21 -14.68
C SER A 130 -0.07 7.19 -14.88
N GLN A 131 0.49 7.25 -16.08
CA GLN A 131 1.34 8.36 -16.45
C GLN A 131 0.45 9.60 -16.51
N GLY A 132 0.82 10.64 -15.74
CA GLY A 132 0.27 11.99 -15.95
C GLY A 132 0.67 12.54 -17.30
#